data_AF-A0A9P1GX09-F1
#
_entry.id   AF-A0A9P1GX09-F1
#
_cell.length_a   1.000
_cell.length_b   1.000
_cell.length_c   1.000
_cell.angle_alpha   90.00
_cell.angle_beta   90.00
_cell.angle_gamma   90.00
#
_symmetry.space_group_name_H-M   'P 1'
#
loop_
_entity.id
_entity.type
_entity.pdbx_description
1 polymer ?
#
loop_
_entity_poly.entity_id
_entity_poly.type
_entity_poly.pdbx_seq_one_letter_code
_entity_poly.pdbx_strand_id
1 'polypeptide(L)'
;MPSATPDGHGVPAVASCAAYLDNVLARADTIKDKPSIEPPLTKSKLGDVAAQLSAVFDEALGGPSDDGADQRRLRQFAMFETAARDLFSHLIASTPIESPEFVRVWNFLDLLAILSDEERCDPALLFWLVEELLDSQTISGCRKIFDFLESRRERITAKHFKQKQLVILQFPLGDKSSVNLRGEYHIENVTVFDEAPPPEKEGEEAAAEAMDVDDGTAAGKEAGEQKQASLKAVTQPKKLFDETYFARFRGAMETTMTAFRSIQVENGSRPAKTASSDDSAKTLKRKREDGETDLANAFNPKYLTSRDLFELERPLFRRHVLVQALIVMDFLLSLSAKAKEKLSTARAHNKAVEYLDQKLNEDDTKWATDMKRSIADYLRQGFEGPYFFRMVETVLSRDKNWVRWKIENCPPMGLPPVSADLFSEAKQTVQRTATNKRLRPIPMGSLNLGFLSSAENRPATNGDHRGEWKEGMRERRR
;
A
#
# COMPACT_ATOMS: atom_id res chain seq x y z
N MET A 1 24.97 14.24 48.63
CA MET A 1 23.53 13.86 48.65
C MET A 1 23.45 12.42 48.21
N PRO A 2 23.12 11.46 49.09
CA PRO A 2 23.05 10.07 48.69
C PRO A 2 21.86 9.89 47.72
N SER A 3 22.12 9.25 46.59
CA SER A 3 21.12 8.91 45.58
C SER A 3 20.12 7.93 46.19
N ALA A 4 18.85 8.30 46.19
CA ALA A 4 17.77 7.37 46.47
C ALA A 4 17.79 6.27 45.39
N THR A 5 18.14 5.06 45.79
CA THR A 5 17.71 3.84 45.08
C THR A 5 16.18 3.80 45.16
N PRO A 6 15.45 3.69 44.04
CA PRO A 6 14.02 3.45 44.11
C PRO A 6 13.81 1.97 44.45
N ASP A 7 13.93 1.63 45.73
CA ASP A 7 13.62 0.29 46.23
C ASP A 7 12.10 0.07 46.20
N GLY A 8 11.63 -0.43 45.05
CA GLY A 8 10.30 -0.99 44.85
C GLY A 8 9.19 0.02 44.52
N HIS A 9 8.17 -0.43 43.79
CA HIS A 9 6.99 0.36 43.37
C HIS A 9 6.13 0.89 44.53
N GLY A 10 6.55 0.74 45.79
CA GLY A 10 5.74 1.02 47.00
C GLY A 10 4.49 0.15 47.17
N VAL A 11 4.12 -0.61 46.14
CA VAL A 11 2.94 -1.47 46.08
C VAL A 11 3.38 -2.93 45.90
N PRO A 12 3.18 -3.79 46.93
CA PRO A 12 3.61 -5.20 46.88
C PRO A 12 3.07 -5.97 45.67
N ALA A 13 1.84 -5.64 45.26
CA ALA A 13 1.15 -6.24 44.13
C ALA A 13 1.87 -6.00 42.78
N VAL A 14 2.47 -4.82 42.59
CA VAL A 14 3.25 -4.48 41.38
C VAL A 14 4.61 -5.17 41.41
N ALA A 15 5.24 -5.26 42.60
CA ALA A 15 6.50 -5.99 42.77
C ALA A 15 6.36 -7.48 42.44
N SER A 16 5.24 -8.13 42.81
CA SER A 16 4.96 -9.52 42.41
C SER A 16 4.82 -9.67 40.89
N CYS A 17 4.21 -8.69 40.22
CA CYS A 17 4.11 -8.68 38.75
C CYS A 17 5.48 -8.47 38.09
N ALA A 18 6.32 -7.60 38.65
CA ALA A 18 7.68 -7.36 38.17
C ALA A 18 8.54 -8.63 38.31
N ALA A 19 8.50 -9.29 39.48
CA ALA A 19 9.21 -10.56 39.71
C ALA A 19 8.75 -11.67 38.76
N TYR A 20 7.44 -11.72 38.47
CA TYR A 20 6.90 -12.62 37.46
C TYR A 20 7.47 -12.32 36.06
N LEU A 21 7.46 -11.05 35.62
CA LEU A 21 8.00 -10.66 34.33
C LEU A 21 9.49 -11.02 34.20
N ASP A 22 10.30 -10.75 35.22
CA ASP A 22 11.73 -11.09 35.22
C ASP A 22 11.97 -12.60 35.13
N ASN A 23 11.20 -13.41 35.86
CA ASN A 23 11.31 -14.87 35.80
C ASN A 23 10.99 -15.39 34.39
N VAL A 24 9.91 -14.88 33.78
CA VAL A 24 9.49 -15.29 32.44
C VAL A 24 10.48 -14.84 31.38
N LEU A 25 11.05 -13.63 31.50
CA LEU A 25 12.10 -13.17 30.60
C LEU A 25 13.38 -13.98 30.72
N ALA A 26 13.82 -14.30 31.94
CA ALA A 26 14.99 -15.17 32.14
C ALA A 26 14.79 -16.55 31.49
N ARG A 27 13.57 -17.09 31.54
CA ARG A 27 13.21 -18.32 30.81
C ARG A 27 13.22 -18.10 29.29
N ALA A 28 12.67 -16.98 28.80
CA ALA A 28 12.67 -16.65 27.37
C ALA A 28 14.09 -16.55 26.80
N ASP A 29 15.04 -16.01 27.58
CA ASP A 29 16.45 -15.90 27.19
C ASP A 29 17.11 -17.27 27.01
N THR A 30 16.71 -18.29 27.79
CA THR A 30 17.20 -19.68 27.61
C THR A 30 16.61 -20.40 26.40
N ILE A 31 15.48 -19.92 25.87
CA ILE A 31 14.76 -20.55 24.75
C ILE A 31 15.31 -20.07 23.40
N LYS A 32 15.90 -18.88 23.35
CA LYS A 32 16.34 -18.23 22.11
C LYS A 32 17.85 -18.30 21.97
N ASP A 33 18.32 -19.17 21.06
CA ASP A 33 19.77 -19.37 20.84
C ASP A 33 20.46 -18.23 20.06
N LYS A 34 19.68 -17.34 19.42
CA LYS A 34 20.20 -16.27 18.56
C LYS A 34 19.72 -14.89 19.02
N PRO A 35 20.62 -13.89 19.06
CA PRO A 35 20.26 -12.52 19.38
C PRO A 35 19.66 -11.79 18.16
N SER A 36 18.58 -12.34 17.60
CA SER A 36 17.85 -11.75 16.46
C SER A 36 16.37 -11.56 16.77
N ILE A 37 15.68 -10.77 15.95
CA ILE A 37 14.21 -10.61 15.99
C ILE A 37 13.55 -11.99 15.80
N GLU A 38 14.02 -12.75 14.83
CA GLU A 38 13.60 -14.13 14.56
C GLU A 38 14.35 -15.16 15.42
N PRO A 39 13.71 -16.27 15.85
CA PRO A 39 12.29 -16.59 15.71
C PRO A 39 11.41 -15.90 16.77
N PRO A 40 10.09 -15.73 16.52
CA PRO A 40 9.15 -15.24 17.53
C PRO A 40 9.00 -16.18 18.70
N LEU A 41 8.77 -15.58 19.87
CA LEU A 41 8.40 -16.32 21.06
C LEU A 41 6.93 -16.78 20.95
N THR A 42 6.71 -18.08 21.03
CA THR A 42 5.37 -18.69 20.89
C THR A 42 4.86 -19.17 22.24
N LYS A 43 3.54 -19.18 22.41
CA LYS A 43 2.87 -19.71 23.61
C LYS A 43 3.36 -21.12 23.98
N SER A 44 3.51 -21.99 22.98
CA SER A 44 3.99 -23.37 23.15
C SER A 44 5.37 -23.47 23.81
N LYS A 45 6.24 -22.47 23.63
CA LYS A 45 7.60 -22.46 24.18
C LYS A 45 7.64 -21.88 25.60
N LEU A 46 6.79 -20.90 25.88
CA LEU A 46 6.71 -20.22 27.18
C LEU A 46 5.90 -20.98 28.24
N GLY A 47 5.02 -21.88 27.83
CA GLY A 47 4.12 -22.61 28.73
C GLY A 47 2.93 -21.75 29.19
N ASP A 48 2.37 -22.08 30.36
CA ASP A 48 1.12 -21.48 30.86
C ASP A 48 1.33 -20.12 31.56
N VAL A 49 1.91 -19.16 30.85
CA VAL A 49 2.21 -17.81 31.33
C VAL A 49 0.96 -17.06 31.82
N ALA A 50 -0.18 -17.14 31.13
CA ALA A 50 -1.41 -16.50 31.62
C ALA A 50 -1.94 -17.11 32.91
N ALA A 51 -1.79 -18.43 33.12
CA ALA A 51 -2.24 -19.07 34.35
C ALA A 51 -1.35 -18.64 35.53
N GLN A 52 -0.03 -18.58 35.30
CA GLN A 52 0.93 -18.07 36.29
C GLN A 52 0.62 -16.62 36.66
N LEU A 53 0.39 -15.75 35.68
CA LEU A 53 0.01 -14.36 35.93
C LEU A 53 -1.34 -14.23 36.66
N SER A 54 -2.30 -15.10 36.36
CA SER A 54 -3.59 -15.13 37.07
C SER A 54 -3.42 -15.46 38.54
N ALA A 55 -2.55 -16.44 38.86
CA ALA A 55 -2.22 -16.77 40.24
C ALA A 55 -1.59 -15.59 40.98
N VAL A 56 -0.69 -14.84 40.31
CA VAL A 56 -0.11 -13.61 40.88
C VAL A 56 -1.18 -12.56 41.17
N PHE A 57 -2.15 -12.38 40.26
CA PHE A 57 -3.27 -11.46 40.51
C PHE A 57 -4.17 -11.91 41.66
N ASP A 58 -4.46 -13.20 41.77
CA ASP A 58 -5.33 -13.73 42.82
C ASP A 58 -4.65 -13.68 44.20
N GLU A 59 -3.34 -13.88 44.26
CA GLU A 59 -2.54 -13.69 45.48
C GLU A 59 -2.51 -12.21 45.90
N ALA A 60 -2.35 -11.29 44.93
CA ALA A 60 -2.22 -9.87 45.20
C ALA A 60 -3.54 -9.14 45.51
N LEU A 61 -4.64 -9.54 44.85
CA LEU A 61 -5.96 -8.91 44.99
C LEU A 61 -6.90 -9.69 45.92
N GLY A 62 -6.52 -10.89 46.36
CA GLY A 62 -7.35 -11.78 47.16
C GLY A 62 -8.47 -12.47 46.36
N GLY A 63 -9.31 -13.24 47.07
CA GLY A 63 -10.47 -13.93 46.49
C GLY A 63 -11.51 -12.97 45.87
N PRO A 64 -12.59 -13.49 45.25
CA PRO A 64 -13.62 -12.64 44.65
C PRO A 64 -14.22 -11.71 45.73
N SER A 65 -13.95 -10.41 45.60
CA SER A 65 -14.58 -9.35 46.38
C SER A 65 -15.92 -8.97 45.74
N ASP A 66 -16.79 -8.28 46.48
CA ASP A 66 -18.09 -7.77 46.01
C ASP A 66 -17.95 -6.59 45.01
N ASP A 67 -16.71 -6.16 44.73
CA ASP A 67 -16.39 -5.21 43.66
C ASP A 67 -16.70 -5.86 42.30
N GLY A 68 -17.40 -5.13 41.42
CA GLY A 68 -17.76 -5.63 40.09
C GLY A 68 -16.54 -6.16 39.31
N ALA A 69 -16.73 -7.27 38.59
CA ALA A 69 -15.67 -7.96 37.85
C ALA A 69 -14.84 -7.04 36.94
N ASP A 70 -15.47 -6.01 36.37
CA ASP A 70 -14.81 -5.01 35.54
C ASP A 70 -13.79 -4.17 36.33
N GLN A 71 -14.11 -3.80 37.57
CA GLN A 71 -13.20 -3.02 38.41
C GLN A 71 -12.01 -3.85 38.87
N ARG A 72 -12.21 -5.14 39.16
CA ARG A 72 -11.11 -6.08 39.42
C ARG A 72 -10.20 -6.20 38.20
N ARG A 73 -10.76 -6.32 36.99
CA ARG A 73 -10.00 -6.39 35.74
C ARG A 73 -9.19 -5.13 35.45
N LEU A 74 -9.78 -3.95 35.66
CA LEU A 74 -9.09 -2.66 35.55
C LEU A 74 -7.89 -2.56 36.50
N ARG A 75 -8.05 -3.02 37.75
CA ARG A 75 -6.94 -3.06 38.73
C ARG A 75 -5.84 -4.02 38.29
N GLN A 76 -6.19 -5.22 37.80
CA GLN A 76 -5.22 -6.18 37.24
C GLN A 76 -4.41 -5.57 36.09
N PHE A 77 -5.08 -4.88 35.16
CA PHE A 77 -4.43 -4.20 34.04
C PHE A 77 -3.49 -3.10 34.51
N ALA A 78 -3.94 -2.21 35.40
CA ALA A 78 -3.10 -1.13 35.92
C ALA A 78 -1.87 -1.64 36.67
N MET A 79 -2.03 -2.71 37.48
CA MET A 79 -0.91 -3.34 38.19
C MET A 79 0.15 -3.89 37.23
N PHE A 80 -0.29 -4.67 36.24
CA PHE A 80 0.62 -5.28 35.27
C PHE A 80 1.26 -4.23 34.36
N GLU A 81 0.49 -3.25 33.91
CA GLU A 81 0.95 -2.13 33.08
C GLU A 81 2.04 -1.32 33.78
N THR A 82 1.89 -1.03 35.07
CA THR A 82 2.91 -0.32 35.86
C THR A 82 4.20 -1.11 35.92
N ALA A 83 4.14 -2.40 36.26
CA ALA A 83 5.31 -3.27 36.29
C ALA A 83 5.98 -3.41 34.91
N ALA A 84 5.18 -3.51 33.86
CA ALA A 84 5.65 -3.63 32.47
C ALA A 84 6.38 -2.35 32.01
N ARG A 85 5.85 -1.16 32.29
CA ARG A 85 6.49 0.11 31.94
C ARG A 85 7.82 0.33 32.67
N ASP A 86 7.86 0.01 33.96
CA ASP A 86 9.07 0.20 34.75
C ASP A 86 10.18 -0.76 34.30
N LEU A 87 9.84 -2.02 34.03
CA LEU A 87 10.78 -2.99 33.45
C LEU A 87 11.26 -2.55 32.06
N PHE A 88 10.35 -2.09 31.21
CA PHE A 88 10.68 -1.62 29.87
C PHE A 88 11.64 -0.42 29.89
N SER A 89 11.35 0.56 30.74
CA SER A 89 12.19 1.75 30.95
C SER A 89 13.60 1.34 31.39
N HIS A 90 13.71 0.39 32.31
CA HIS A 90 15.00 -0.14 32.75
C HIS A 90 15.76 -0.85 31.63
N LEU A 91 15.08 -1.66 30.81
CA LEU A 91 15.69 -2.37 29.69
C LEU A 91 16.20 -1.41 28.60
N ILE A 92 15.41 -0.41 28.20
CA ILE A 92 15.84 0.57 27.19
C ILE A 92 16.98 1.46 27.69
N ALA A 93 16.96 1.83 28.97
CA ALA A 93 18.02 2.63 29.56
C ALA A 93 19.36 1.86 29.66
N SER A 94 19.31 0.54 29.79
CA SER A 94 20.50 -0.30 29.98
C SER A 94 21.03 -0.95 28.69
N THR A 95 20.18 -1.16 27.68
CA THR A 95 20.56 -1.87 26.45
C THR A 95 20.30 -1.04 25.20
N PRO A 96 21.33 -0.71 24.39
CA PRO A 96 21.13 -0.03 23.12
C PRO A 96 20.59 -1.00 22.06
N ILE A 97 19.78 -0.51 21.11
CA ILE A 97 19.14 -1.33 20.06
C ILE A 97 20.11 -2.04 19.11
N GLU A 98 21.35 -1.56 19.03
CA GLU A 98 22.42 -2.17 18.25
C GLU A 98 23.08 -3.36 18.97
N SER A 99 22.86 -3.51 20.28
CA SER A 99 23.43 -4.60 21.06
C SER A 99 22.68 -5.91 20.84
N PRO A 100 23.39 -7.06 20.90
CA PRO A 100 22.74 -8.37 20.90
C PRO A 100 21.88 -8.62 22.16
N GLU A 101 22.14 -7.89 23.24
CA GLU A 101 21.39 -7.97 24.50
C GLU A 101 19.97 -7.40 24.38
N PHE A 102 19.73 -6.53 23.38
CA PHE A 102 18.42 -5.94 23.09
C PHE A 102 17.35 -7.00 22.75
N VAL A 103 17.74 -8.25 22.51
CA VAL A 103 16.81 -9.37 22.32
C VAL A 103 15.91 -9.59 23.52
N ARG A 104 16.34 -9.22 24.73
CA ARG A 104 15.48 -9.24 25.91
C ARG A 104 14.27 -8.30 25.75
N VAL A 105 14.44 -7.14 25.10
CA VAL A 105 13.34 -6.23 24.77
C VAL A 105 12.40 -6.86 23.74
N TRP A 106 12.93 -7.51 22.69
CA TRP A 106 12.08 -8.22 21.72
C TRP A 106 11.28 -9.36 22.35
N ASN A 107 11.90 -10.14 23.24
CA ASN A 107 11.24 -11.20 23.99
C ASN A 107 10.13 -10.65 24.89
N PHE A 108 10.37 -9.50 25.50
CA PHE A 108 9.38 -8.78 26.31
C PHE A 108 8.18 -8.31 25.47
N LEU A 109 8.40 -7.70 24.31
CA LEU A 109 7.31 -7.30 23.42
C LEU A 109 6.51 -8.51 22.89
N ASP A 110 7.18 -9.61 22.55
CA ASP A 110 6.48 -10.87 22.15
C ASP A 110 5.65 -11.44 23.33
N LEU A 111 6.15 -11.36 24.58
CA LEU A 111 5.41 -11.76 25.78
C LEU A 111 4.15 -10.91 26.00
N LEU A 112 4.27 -9.58 25.85
CA LEU A 112 3.11 -8.68 25.95
C LEU A 112 2.06 -8.99 24.89
N ALA A 113 2.47 -9.29 23.66
CA ALA A 113 1.54 -9.72 22.62
C ALA A 113 0.79 -11.01 23.01
N ILE A 114 1.47 -11.99 23.63
CA ILE A 114 0.84 -13.22 24.13
C ILE A 114 -0.18 -12.94 25.23
N LEU A 115 0.22 -12.17 26.25
CA LEU A 115 -0.62 -11.87 27.40
C LEU A 115 -1.84 -11.02 27.01
N SER A 116 -1.67 -10.15 26.01
CA SER A 116 -2.76 -9.39 25.39
C SER A 116 -3.75 -10.31 24.69
N ASP A 117 -3.28 -11.28 23.90
CA ASP A 117 -4.14 -12.25 23.21
C ASP A 117 -4.93 -13.17 24.15
N GLU A 118 -4.46 -13.32 25.39
CA GLU A 118 -5.08 -14.07 26.49
C GLU A 118 -5.85 -13.16 27.47
N GLU A 119 -6.05 -11.89 27.12
CA GLU A 119 -6.84 -10.92 27.87
C GLU A 119 -6.33 -10.64 29.30
N ARG A 120 -5.03 -10.84 29.55
CA ARG A 120 -4.39 -10.62 30.87
C ARG A 120 -3.76 -9.24 31.04
N CYS A 121 -3.61 -8.49 29.96
CA CYS A 121 -3.17 -7.10 29.97
C CYS A 121 -3.95 -6.28 28.94
N ASP A 122 -3.82 -4.94 29.01
CA ASP A 122 -4.47 -4.06 28.05
C ASP A 122 -3.99 -4.34 26.61
N PRO A 123 -4.90 -4.48 25.63
CA PRO A 123 -4.53 -4.70 24.23
C PRO A 123 -3.69 -3.60 23.57
N ALA A 124 -3.73 -2.38 24.09
CA ALA A 124 -2.97 -1.24 23.57
C ALA A 124 -1.56 -1.11 24.16
N LEU A 125 -1.28 -1.81 25.28
CA LEU A 125 -0.01 -1.68 26.01
C LEU A 125 1.23 -1.94 25.15
N LEU A 126 1.20 -2.96 24.29
CA LEU A 126 2.28 -3.25 23.36
C LEU A 126 2.61 -2.04 22.48
N PHE A 127 1.59 -1.35 21.98
CA PHE A 127 1.79 -0.23 21.07
C PHE A 127 2.26 1.03 21.77
N TRP A 128 1.75 1.31 22.97
CA TRP A 128 2.25 2.44 23.77
C TRP A 128 3.75 2.30 24.05
N LEU A 129 4.21 1.09 24.36
CA LEU A 129 5.63 0.83 24.59
C LEU A 129 6.44 0.90 23.28
N VAL A 130 5.89 0.42 22.16
CA VAL A 130 6.55 0.56 20.86
C VAL A 130 6.64 2.03 20.43
N GLU A 131 5.62 2.84 20.70
CA GLU A 131 5.63 4.29 20.45
C GLU A 131 6.74 4.97 21.26
N GLU A 132 6.82 4.70 22.56
CA GLU A 132 7.92 5.17 23.42
C GLU A 132 9.30 4.69 22.93
N LEU A 133 9.38 3.47 22.40
CA LEU A 133 10.60 2.97 21.79
C LEU A 133 10.92 3.69 20.47
N LEU A 134 9.94 4.04 19.65
CA LEU A 134 10.21 4.80 18.42
C LEU A 134 10.69 6.23 18.74
N ASP A 135 10.13 6.87 19.77
CA ASP A 135 10.51 8.22 20.19
C ASP A 135 11.91 8.29 20.81
N SER A 136 12.38 7.19 21.41
CA SER A 136 13.71 7.13 22.07
C SER A 136 14.86 6.74 21.13
N GLN A 137 14.58 6.31 19.90
CA GLN A 137 15.58 5.71 19.00
C GLN A 137 15.96 6.58 17.79
N THR A 138 17.12 6.28 17.20
CA THR A 138 17.58 6.93 15.96
C THR A 138 16.85 6.38 14.74
N ILE A 139 16.93 7.08 13.59
CA ILE A 139 16.32 6.63 12.32
C ILE A 139 16.72 5.19 11.95
N SER A 140 17.98 4.79 12.19
CA SER A 140 18.44 3.42 11.96
C SER A 140 17.83 2.42 12.94
N GLY A 141 17.67 2.81 14.21
CA GLY A 141 16.98 2.00 15.22
C GLY A 141 15.50 1.79 14.88
N CYS A 142 14.81 2.85 14.42
CA CYS A 142 13.42 2.77 13.99
C CYS A 142 13.19 1.72 12.89
N ARG A 143 14.15 1.55 11.96
CA ARG A 143 14.05 0.49 10.93
C ARG A 143 13.98 -0.91 11.54
N LYS A 144 14.80 -1.20 12.56
CA LYS A 144 14.78 -2.49 13.26
C LYS A 144 13.47 -2.72 14.02
N ILE A 145 12.92 -1.66 14.60
CA ILE A 145 11.61 -1.70 15.25
C ILE A 145 10.52 -2.02 14.21
N PHE A 146 10.59 -1.41 13.02
CA PHE A 146 9.69 -1.74 11.92
C PHE A 146 9.83 -3.19 11.45
N ASP A 147 11.05 -3.73 11.35
CA ASP A 147 11.26 -5.15 11.02
C ASP A 147 10.59 -6.09 12.05
N PHE A 148 10.66 -5.73 13.34
CA PHE A 148 9.94 -6.44 14.41
C PHE A 148 8.42 -6.35 14.22
N LEU A 149 7.86 -5.15 14.01
CA LEU A 149 6.43 -4.97 13.82
C LEU A 149 5.91 -5.71 12.57
N GLU A 150 6.65 -5.65 11.47
CA GLU A 150 6.28 -6.32 10.21
C GLU A 150 6.26 -7.84 10.38
N SER A 151 7.28 -8.40 11.04
CA SER A 151 7.34 -9.85 11.29
C SER A 151 6.24 -10.35 12.22
N ARG A 152 5.66 -9.49 13.08
CA ARG A 152 4.58 -9.85 14.02
C ARG A 152 3.19 -9.39 13.57
N ARG A 153 3.07 -8.72 12.42
CA ARG A 153 1.85 -8.04 11.96
C ARG A 153 0.61 -8.91 12.07
N GLU A 154 0.65 -10.14 11.55
CA GLU A 154 -0.52 -11.02 11.44
C GLU A 154 -1.03 -11.42 12.82
N ARG A 155 -0.10 -11.70 13.74
CA ARG A 155 -0.42 -12.07 15.12
C ARG A 155 -0.99 -10.89 15.90
N ILE A 156 -0.32 -9.75 15.83
CA ILE A 156 -0.70 -8.54 16.55
C ILE A 156 -2.10 -8.05 16.12
N THR A 157 -2.44 -8.17 14.82
CA THR A 157 -3.74 -7.75 14.26
C THR A 157 -4.84 -8.80 14.36
N ALA A 158 -4.53 -10.05 14.73
CA ALA A 158 -5.51 -11.15 14.72
C ALA A 158 -6.66 -10.95 15.72
N LYS A 159 -6.38 -10.38 16.90
CA LYS A 159 -7.34 -10.15 17.98
C LYS A 159 -7.38 -8.70 18.40
N HIS A 160 -8.54 -8.26 18.89
CA HIS A 160 -8.75 -6.91 19.42
C HIS A 160 -8.48 -5.78 18.40
N PHE A 161 -8.63 -6.06 17.09
CA PHE A 161 -8.30 -5.11 16.02
C PHE A 161 -8.99 -3.76 16.21
N LYS A 162 -10.27 -3.70 16.58
CA LYS A 162 -10.99 -2.43 16.81
C LYS A 162 -10.35 -1.56 17.90
N GLN A 163 -9.80 -2.18 18.95
CA GLN A 163 -9.14 -1.48 20.07
C GLN A 163 -7.72 -1.06 19.67
N LYS A 164 -7.06 -1.85 18.83
CA LYS A 164 -5.69 -1.61 18.35
C LYS A 164 -5.62 -0.70 17.09
N GLN A 165 -6.70 -0.57 16.33
CA GLN A 165 -6.74 0.11 15.02
C GLN A 165 -6.36 1.59 15.09
N LEU A 166 -6.75 2.28 16.17
CA LEU A 166 -6.37 3.68 16.37
C LEU A 166 -4.86 3.86 16.55
N VAL A 167 -4.19 2.86 17.13
CA VAL A 167 -2.76 2.93 17.43
C VAL A 167 -1.89 2.42 16.27
N ILE A 168 -2.39 1.45 15.48
CA ILE A 168 -1.62 0.82 14.38
C ILE A 168 -1.53 1.72 13.13
N LEU A 169 -2.36 2.75 12.96
CA LEU A 169 -2.51 3.54 11.70
C LEU A 169 -2.74 2.68 10.44
N GLN A 170 -2.89 1.35 10.54
CA GLN A 170 -3.41 0.49 9.49
C GLN A 170 -4.92 0.65 9.44
N PHE A 171 -5.33 1.72 8.79
CA PHE A 171 -6.71 1.85 8.38
C PHE A 171 -6.95 0.86 7.23
N PRO A 172 -7.98 0.01 7.31
CA PRO A 172 -8.42 -0.77 6.15
C PRO A 172 -8.59 0.17 4.95
N LEU A 173 -8.27 -0.30 3.74
CA LEU A 173 -8.41 0.53 2.52
C LEU A 173 -9.85 1.05 2.29
N GLY A 174 -10.84 0.45 2.95
CA GLY A 174 -12.23 0.90 2.93
C GLY A 174 -12.60 1.89 4.05
N ASP A 175 -11.70 2.20 4.97
CA ASP A 175 -11.94 3.15 6.05
C ASP A 175 -11.69 4.58 5.57
N LYS A 176 -12.60 5.47 5.92
CA LYS A 176 -12.65 6.86 5.46
C LYS A 176 -11.45 7.68 5.92
N SER A 177 -10.87 7.32 7.07
CA SER A 177 -9.64 7.91 7.62
C SER A 177 -8.37 7.55 6.84
N SER A 178 -8.37 6.46 6.06
CA SER A 178 -7.22 6.04 5.24
C SER A 178 -7.03 6.89 3.98
N VAL A 179 -8.06 7.65 3.61
CA VAL A 179 -8.11 8.43 2.37
C VAL A 179 -8.13 9.91 2.74
N ASN A 180 -7.38 10.73 2.01
CA ASN A 180 -7.47 12.19 2.11
C ASN A 180 -8.85 12.68 1.61
N LEU A 181 -9.92 12.50 2.39
CA LEU A 181 -11.30 12.80 1.98
C LEU A 181 -11.53 14.26 1.60
N ARG A 182 -10.73 15.18 2.17
CA ARG A 182 -10.82 16.62 1.92
C ARG A 182 -10.13 17.04 0.62
N GLY A 183 -9.27 16.20 0.06
CA GLY A 183 -8.47 16.55 -1.12
C GLY A 183 -7.54 17.73 -0.84
N GLU A 184 -6.96 17.76 0.35
CA GLU A 184 -5.94 18.75 0.71
C GLU A 184 -4.67 18.44 -0.07
N TYR A 185 -4.13 19.45 -0.75
CA TYR A 185 -2.88 19.32 -1.51
C TYR A 185 -1.71 19.58 -0.57
N HIS A 186 -0.62 18.85 -0.74
CA HIS A 186 0.61 19.10 0.01
C HIS A 186 1.29 20.37 -0.52
N ILE A 187 1.09 21.48 0.18
CA ILE A 187 1.57 22.82 -0.21
C ILE A 187 3.01 23.09 0.29
N GLU A 188 3.48 22.33 1.26
CA GLU A 188 4.77 22.57 1.94
C GLU A 188 6.01 22.25 1.08
N ASN A 189 5.87 21.43 0.03
CA ASN A 189 6.98 21.12 -0.88
C ASN A 189 7.16 22.24 -1.90
N VAL A 190 7.67 23.39 -1.45
CA VAL A 190 7.98 24.54 -2.30
C VAL A 190 9.33 24.31 -2.99
N THR A 191 9.32 24.32 -4.33
CA THR A 191 10.54 24.36 -5.13
C THR A 191 11.09 25.79 -5.13
N VAL A 192 12.24 25.97 -4.48
CA VAL A 192 12.99 27.23 -4.52
C VAL A 192 13.74 27.27 -5.86
N PHE A 193 13.49 28.33 -6.63
CA PHE A 193 14.20 28.58 -7.88
C PHE A 193 15.37 29.51 -7.56
N ASP A 194 16.54 29.26 -8.15
CA ASP A 194 17.68 30.15 -8.03
C ASP A 194 17.34 31.48 -8.74
N GLU A 195 17.15 32.55 -7.96
CA GLU A 195 17.05 33.90 -8.49
C GLU A 195 18.45 34.37 -8.91
N ALA A 196 18.57 34.87 -10.14
CA ALA A 196 19.83 35.44 -10.62
C ALA A 196 20.24 36.62 -9.70
N PRO A 197 21.54 36.75 -9.36
CA PRO A 197 21.99 37.91 -8.59
C PRO A 197 21.63 39.19 -9.34
N PRO A 198 21.12 40.23 -8.64
CA PRO A 198 20.83 41.52 -9.26
C PRO A 198 22.12 42.11 -9.86
N PRO A 199 22.04 42.83 -11.00
CA PRO A 199 23.22 43.45 -11.57
C PRO A 199 23.75 44.51 -10.60
N GLU A 200 24.96 44.26 -10.09
CA GLU A 200 25.72 45.24 -9.31
C GLU A 200 25.93 46.49 -10.19
N LYS A 201 25.39 47.62 -9.74
CA LYS A 201 25.70 48.93 -10.30
C LYS A 201 27.00 49.40 -9.68
N GLU A 202 28.12 49.14 -10.33
CA GLU A 202 29.34 49.93 -10.11
C GLU A 202 29.49 50.99 -11.20
N GLY A 203 30.03 52.14 -10.79
CA GLY A 203 29.89 53.45 -11.41
C GLY A 203 30.65 53.68 -12.72
N GLU A 204 30.39 54.88 -13.25
CA GLU A 204 30.92 55.50 -14.47
C GLU A 204 32.45 55.54 -14.53
N GLU A 205 33.03 55.07 -15.64
CA GLU A 205 34.01 55.75 -16.53
C GLU A 205 34.87 54.75 -17.32
N ALA A 206 34.63 54.67 -18.64
CA ALA A 206 35.63 54.60 -19.72
C ALA A 206 34.96 54.05 -21.00
N ALA A 207 35.04 54.83 -22.07
CA ALA A 207 34.38 54.59 -23.34
C ALA A 207 35.08 53.54 -24.23
N ALA A 208 34.25 52.94 -25.09
CA ALA A 208 34.54 52.36 -26.41
C ALA A 208 35.38 51.07 -26.46
N GLU A 209 34.73 49.94 -26.72
CA GLU A 209 34.66 49.32 -28.07
C GLU A 209 33.44 48.39 -28.16
N ALA A 210 32.79 48.38 -29.32
CA ALA A 210 31.60 47.60 -29.60
C ALA A 210 31.95 46.15 -29.98
N MET A 211 31.23 45.17 -29.41
CA MET A 211 30.85 43.97 -30.14
C MET A 211 29.50 43.45 -29.62
N ASP A 212 28.58 43.34 -30.56
CA ASP A 212 27.16 43.02 -30.47
C ASP A 212 26.95 41.57 -30.00
N VAL A 213 26.32 41.35 -28.83
CA VAL A 213 25.78 40.05 -28.40
C VAL A 213 24.42 40.24 -27.70
N ASP A 214 23.41 40.40 -28.55
CA ASP A 214 22.09 39.78 -28.57
C ASP A 214 21.14 39.77 -27.34
N ASP A 215 19.87 39.95 -27.69
CA ASP A 215 18.64 40.28 -26.98
C ASP A 215 18.07 39.18 -26.04
N GLY A 216 18.93 38.40 -25.36
CA GLY A 216 18.53 37.15 -24.68
C GLY A 216 17.97 37.27 -23.25
N THR A 217 18.00 38.45 -22.61
CA THR A 217 17.73 38.57 -21.16
C THR A 217 16.26 38.72 -20.79
N ALA A 218 15.42 39.28 -21.66
CA ALA A 218 13.98 39.44 -21.42
C ALA A 218 13.20 38.14 -21.67
N ALA A 219 13.44 37.48 -22.81
CA ALA A 219 12.77 36.23 -23.18
C ALA A 219 13.04 35.10 -22.19
N GLY A 220 14.26 35.05 -21.62
CA GLY A 220 14.61 34.03 -20.63
C GLY A 220 14.08 34.31 -19.21
N LYS A 221 13.76 35.56 -18.87
CA LYS A 221 13.03 35.90 -17.62
C LYS A 221 11.55 35.53 -17.73
N GLU A 222 10.90 35.88 -18.84
CA GLU A 222 9.50 35.51 -19.11
C GLU A 222 9.31 33.99 -19.18
N ALA A 223 10.22 33.27 -19.84
CA ALA A 223 10.19 31.81 -19.89
C ALA A 223 10.40 31.18 -18.50
N GLY A 224 11.20 31.80 -17.62
CA GLY A 224 11.40 31.37 -16.24
C GLY A 224 10.14 31.55 -15.38
N GLU A 225 9.50 32.72 -15.45
CA GLU A 225 8.25 33.03 -14.74
C GLU A 225 7.08 32.17 -15.23
N GLN A 226 6.96 31.96 -16.54
CA GLN A 226 5.94 31.09 -17.13
C GLN A 226 6.12 29.63 -16.73
N LYS A 227 7.36 29.11 -16.71
CA LYS A 227 7.66 27.77 -16.19
C LYS A 227 7.32 27.63 -14.72
N GLN A 228 7.64 28.66 -13.92
CA GLN A 228 7.29 28.71 -12.51
C GLN A 228 5.77 28.66 -12.32
N ALA A 229 5.00 29.34 -13.19
CA ALA A 229 3.54 29.29 -13.17
C ALA A 229 2.98 27.90 -13.50
N SER A 230 3.52 27.20 -14.50
CA SER A 230 3.10 25.83 -14.84
C SER A 230 3.39 24.82 -13.71
N LEU A 231 4.57 24.90 -13.08
CA LEU A 231 4.91 24.01 -11.97
C LEU A 231 4.09 24.33 -10.71
N LYS A 232 3.89 25.63 -10.42
CA LYS A 232 3.03 26.08 -9.30
C LYS A 232 1.57 25.63 -9.49
N ALA A 233 1.06 25.61 -10.73
CA ALA A 233 -0.27 25.10 -11.04
C ALA A 233 -0.45 23.62 -10.71
N VAL A 234 0.59 22.79 -10.91
CA VAL A 234 0.57 21.36 -10.55
C VAL A 234 0.55 21.17 -9.03
N THR A 235 1.30 21.99 -8.28
CA THR A 235 1.34 21.91 -6.81
C THR A 235 0.10 22.51 -6.14
N GLN A 236 -0.56 23.49 -6.77
CA GLN A 236 -1.70 24.20 -6.20
C GLN A 236 -2.83 24.38 -7.22
N PRO A 237 -3.55 23.31 -7.60
CA PRO A 237 -4.60 23.38 -8.62
C PRO A 237 -5.74 24.34 -8.26
N LYS A 238 -6.00 24.57 -6.97
CA LYS A 238 -7.04 25.51 -6.51
C LYS A 238 -6.77 26.97 -6.88
N LYS A 239 -5.51 27.35 -7.14
CA LYS A 239 -5.18 28.71 -7.62
C LYS A 239 -5.62 28.95 -9.07
N LEU A 240 -5.90 27.89 -9.82
CA LEU A 240 -6.43 28.00 -11.18
C LEU A 240 -7.89 28.48 -11.22
N PHE A 241 -8.55 28.60 -10.07
CA PHE A 241 -9.87 29.23 -9.98
C PHE A 241 -9.81 30.75 -10.11
N ASP A 242 -8.64 31.35 -9.91
CA ASP A 242 -8.43 32.78 -10.14
C ASP A 242 -8.13 33.01 -11.63
N GLU A 243 -8.90 33.90 -12.25
CA GLU A 243 -8.79 34.26 -13.67
C GLU A 243 -7.38 34.75 -14.04
N THR A 244 -6.71 35.46 -13.14
CA THR A 244 -5.36 36.02 -13.38
C THR A 244 -4.29 34.94 -13.45
N TYR A 245 -4.34 33.97 -12.54
CA TYR A 245 -3.43 32.82 -12.54
C TYR A 245 -3.74 31.87 -13.70
N PHE A 246 -5.01 31.71 -14.05
CA PHE A 246 -5.42 30.88 -15.17
C PHE A 246 -4.95 31.44 -16.52
N ALA A 247 -5.04 32.76 -16.73
CA ALA A 247 -4.52 33.41 -17.93
C ALA A 247 -3.00 33.24 -18.07
N ARG A 248 -2.25 33.40 -16.97
CA ARG A 248 -0.79 33.15 -16.93
C ARG A 248 -0.46 31.69 -17.26
N PHE A 249 -1.20 30.74 -16.69
CA PHE A 249 -1.04 29.32 -16.96
C PHE A 249 -1.31 28.98 -18.43
N ARG A 250 -2.35 29.56 -19.02
CA ARG A 250 -2.67 29.39 -20.45
C ARG A 250 -1.51 29.82 -21.34
N GLY A 251 -1.02 31.05 -21.16
CA GLY A 251 0.10 31.58 -21.94
C GLY A 251 1.38 30.76 -21.76
N ALA A 252 1.66 30.31 -20.54
CA ALA A 252 2.81 29.45 -20.25
C ALA A 252 2.73 28.09 -20.98
N MET A 253 1.54 27.46 -21.00
CA MET A 253 1.32 26.19 -21.69
C MET A 253 1.46 26.30 -23.21
N GLU A 254 0.94 27.36 -23.80
CA GLU A 254 1.05 27.61 -25.25
C GLU A 254 2.50 27.87 -25.67
N THR A 255 3.23 28.66 -24.89
CA THR A 255 4.66 28.92 -25.10
C THR A 255 5.47 27.63 -24.98
N THR A 256 5.21 26.83 -23.95
CA THR A 256 5.88 25.54 -23.71
C THR A 256 5.62 24.56 -24.85
N MET A 257 4.37 24.44 -25.33
CA MET A 257 4.04 23.57 -26.45
C MET A 257 4.71 24.03 -27.77
N THR A 258 4.83 25.34 -27.97
CA THR A 258 5.52 25.90 -29.14
C THR A 258 7.01 25.57 -29.11
N ALA A 259 7.67 25.75 -27.97
CA ALA A 259 9.07 25.38 -27.76
C ALA A 259 9.31 23.86 -27.90
N PHE A 260 8.40 23.02 -27.41
CA PHE A 260 8.54 21.57 -27.55
C PHE A 260 8.36 21.08 -28.98
N ARG A 261 7.52 21.76 -29.78
CA ARG A 261 7.37 21.50 -31.21
C ARG A 261 8.63 21.90 -31.99
N SER A 262 9.24 23.05 -31.71
CA SER A 262 10.48 23.46 -32.40
C SER A 262 11.64 22.48 -32.13
N ILE A 263 11.86 22.08 -30.87
CA ILE A 263 12.91 21.11 -30.48
C ILE A 263 12.67 19.72 -31.11
N GLN A 264 11.41 19.36 -31.36
CA GLN A 264 11.08 18.10 -32.00
C GLN A 264 11.39 18.12 -33.51
N VAL A 265 11.17 19.25 -34.18
CA VAL A 265 11.53 19.44 -35.60
C VAL A 265 13.06 19.35 -35.77
N GLU A 266 13.83 19.96 -34.86
CA GLU A 266 15.30 19.88 -34.85
C GLU A 266 15.81 18.44 -34.64
N ASN A 267 15.19 17.68 -33.73
CA ASN A 267 15.56 16.29 -33.48
C ASN A 267 15.08 15.32 -34.58
N GLY A 268 13.98 15.64 -35.27
CA GLY A 268 13.46 14.88 -36.41
C GLY A 268 14.25 15.06 -37.70
N SER A 269 15.13 16.07 -37.77
CA SER A 269 16.02 16.34 -38.90
C SER A 269 17.30 15.49 -38.89
N ARG A 270 17.65 14.83 -37.78
CA ARG A 270 18.77 13.88 -37.77
C ARG A 270 18.30 12.56 -38.42
N PRO A 271 18.90 12.13 -39.54
CA PRO A 271 18.45 10.93 -40.21
C PRO A 271 18.70 9.71 -39.32
N ALA A 272 17.68 8.88 -39.18
CA ALA A 272 17.81 7.54 -38.65
C ALA A 272 18.77 6.75 -39.55
N LYS A 273 20.03 6.58 -39.12
CA LYS A 273 20.93 5.61 -39.74
C LYS A 273 20.45 4.20 -39.37
N THR A 274 19.63 3.66 -40.27
CA THR A 274 19.67 2.31 -40.85
C THR A 274 20.12 1.16 -39.95
N ALA A 275 19.18 0.27 -39.68
CA ALA A 275 19.48 -1.12 -39.35
C ALA A 275 20.21 -1.82 -40.51
N SER A 276 21.41 -2.34 -40.25
CA SER A 276 21.87 -3.71 -40.61
C SER A 276 23.40 -3.80 -40.53
N SER A 277 23.90 -4.44 -39.47
CA SER A 277 25.07 -5.32 -39.56
C SER A 277 24.98 -6.34 -38.44
N ASP A 278 24.43 -7.48 -38.79
CA ASP A 278 24.61 -8.75 -38.09
C ASP A 278 26.11 -9.09 -38.16
N ASP A 279 26.82 -9.13 -37.03
CA ASP A 279 27.64 -10.28 -36.60
C ASP A 279 28.40 -9.99 -35.28
N SER A 280 28.35 -10.98 -34.37
CA SER A 280 29.34 -11.34 -33.34
C SER A 280 30.04 -10.28 -32.47
N ALA A 281 29.50 -10.08 -31.25
CA ALA A 281 30.31 -9.91 -30.05
C ALA A 281 29.57 -10.40 -28.78
N LYS A 282 29.56 -11.73 -28.59
CA LYS A 282 29.50 -12.30 -27.25
C LYS A 282 30.72 -11.81 -26.45
N THR A 283 30.60 -11.86 -25.12
CA THR A 283 31.62 -11.59 -24.10
C THR A 283 32.00 -10.12 -23.88
N LEU A 284 31.29 -9.46 -22.95
CA LEU A 284 31.86 -8.62 -21.88
C LEU A 284 30.78 -8.41 -20.78
N LYS A 285 30.25 -9.51 -20.22
CA LYS A 285 29.58 -9.46 -18.92
C LYS A 285 30.64 -9.32 -17.83
N ARG A 286 31.12 -8.09 -17.60
CA ARG A 286 31.77 -7.75 -16.33
C ARG A 286 30.66 -7.35 -15.36
N LYS A 287 30.43 -8.26 -14.41
CA LYS A 287 29.67 -8.14 -13.17
C LYS A 287 29.60 -6.69 -12.67
N ARG A 288 28.50 -5.98 -12.97
CA ARG A 288 28.07 -4.78 -12.24
C ARG A 288 27.18 -5.30 -11.13
N GLU A 289 27.68 -5.21 -9.92
CA GLU A 289 27.04 -5.74 -8.72
C GLU A 289 25.70 -5.05 -8.45
N ASP A 290 24.85 -5.86 -7.82
CA ASP A 290 23.41 -5.78 -7.58
C ASP A 290 23.05 -4.72 -6.52
N GLY A 291 23.59 -3.50 -6.64
CA GLY A 291 23.42 -2.43 -5.65
C GLY A 291 22.77 -1.14 -6.16
N GLU A 292 22.55 -1.01 -7.47
CA GLU A 292 22.08 0.24 -8.09
C GLU A 292 20.56 0.25 -8.33
N THR A 293 19.92 -0.91 -8.37
CA THR A 293 18.49 -1.06 -8.67
C THR A 293 17.58 -0.68 -7.50
N ASP A 294 18.02 -0.88 -6.24
CA ASP A 294 17.21 -0.52 -5.07
C ASP A 294 17.27 0.97 -4.74
N LEU A 295 18.41 1.65 -5.00
CA LEU A 295 18.49 3.11 -4.83
C LEU A 295 17.79 3.87 -5.96
N ALA A 296 17.83 3.36 -7.20
CA ALA A 296 17.24 4.06 -8.35
C ALA A 296 15.69 4.10 -8.31
N ASN A 297 15.05 3.13 -7.64
CA ASN A 297 13.60 3.13 -7.45
C ASN A 297 13.15 3.90 -6.19
N ALA A 298 14.05 4.12 -5.23
CA ALA A 298 13.80 4.90 -4.01
C ALA A 298 14.15 6.38 -4.15
N PHE A 299 14.99 6.74 -5.12
CA PHE A 299 15.36 8.12 -5.39
C PHE A 299 14.42 8.70 -6.44
N ASN A 300 13.48 9.52 -6.00
CA ASN A 300 12.69 10.38 -6.88
C ASN A 300 13.36 11.78 -6.84
N PRO A 301 14.46 12.01 -7.58
CA PRO A 301 15.17 13.27 -7.51
C PRO A 301 14.21 14.40 -7.88
N LYS A 302 14.10 15.39 -7.00
CA LYS A 302 13.35 16.62 -7.29
C LYS A 302 13.95 17.27 -8.53
N TYR A 303 13.11 17.94 -9.33
CA TYR A 303 13.56 18.66 -10.52
C TYR A 303 14.75 19.56 -10.19
N LEU A 304 15.77 19.54 -11.05
CA LEU A 304 16.87 20.48 -10.99
C LEU A 304 16.32 21.85 -11.36
N THR A 305 16.39 22.81 -10.44
CA THR A 305 15.80 24.15 -10.60
C THR A 305 16.77 25.15 -11.24
N SER A 306 17.98 24.71 -11.60
CA SER A 306 19.01 25.54 -12.25
C SER A 306 18.70 25.76 -13.74
N ARG A 307 18.69 27.02 -14.16
CA ARG A 307 18.36 27.47 -15.54
C ARG A 307 19.30 26.91 -16.61
N ASP A 308 20.58 26.79 -16.30
CA ASP A 308 21.62 26.37 -17.27
C ASP A 308 21.61 24.86 -17.57
N LEU A 309 21.14 24.04 -16.62
CA LEU A 309 21.00 22.60 -16.84
C LEU A 309 19.74 22.26 -17.64
N PHE A 310 18.79 23.19 -17.78
CA PHE A 310 17.51 22.95 -18.43
C PHE A 310 17.63 22.69 -19.94
N GLU A 311 18.59 23.34 -20.60
CA GLU A 311 18.91 23.09 -22.02
C GLU A 311 19.47 21.69 -22.26
N LEU A 312 20.04 21.08 -21.21
CA LEU A 312 20.64 19.75 -21.25
C LEU A 312 19.65 18.63 -20.88
N GLU A 313 18.40 18.94 -20.55
CA GLU A 313 17.46 17.95 -20.04
C GLU A 313 16.90 17.02 -21.14
N ARG A 314 17.08 15.72 -20.89
CA ARG A 314 16.78 14.60 -21.78
C ARG A 314 15.28 14.48 -22.12
N PRO A 315 14.90 13.78 -23.20
CA PRO A 315 13.50 13.53 -23.61
C PRO A 315 12.55 13.02 -22.51
N LEU A 316 13.07 12.41 -21.43
CA LEU A 316 12.28 12.03 -20.27
C LEU A 316 11.66 13.24 -19.57
N PHE A 317 12.38 14.35 -19.39
CA PHE A 317 11.86 15.55 -18.73
C PHE A 317 10.62 16.10 -19.44
N ARG A 318 10.67 16.21 -20.77
CA ARG A 318 9.52 16.62 -21.60
C ARG A 318 8.31 15.73 -21.40
N ARG A 319 8.50 14.41 -21.34
CA ARG A 319 7.40 13.47 -21.04
C ARG A 319 6.79 13.73 -19.66
N HIS A 320 7.58 14.02 -18.63
CA HIS A 320 7.06 14.34 -17.30
C HIS A 320 6.24 15.63 -17.29
N VAL A 321 6.73 16.71 -17.91
CA VAL A 321 6.01 17.99 -18.01
C VAL A 321 4.67 17.82 -18.73
N LEU A 322 4.67 17.08 -19.85
CA LEU A 322 3.46 16.84 -20.63
C LEU A 322 2.45 15.95 -19.89
N VAL A 323 2.91 14.95 -19.15
CA VAL A 323 2.04 14.12 -18.31
C VAL A 323 1.43 14.95 -17.17
N GLN A 324 2.22 15.81 -16.51
CA GLN A 324 1.71 16.75 -15.51
C GLN A 324 0.66 17.71 -16.10
N ALA A 325 0.93 18.24 -17.29
CA ALA A 325 -0.04 19.07 -18.00
C ALA A 325 -1.33 18.30 -18.30
N LEU A 326 -1.26 17.04 -18.74
CA LEU A 326 -2.45 16.21 -18.97
C LEU A 326 -3.29 16.00 -17.69
N ILE A 327 -2.65 15.82 -16.54
CA ILE A 327 -3.34 15.71 -15.25
C ILE A 327 -4.09 17.02 -14.93
N VAL A 328 -3.45 18.17 -15.11
CA VAL A 328 -4.09 19.49 -14.90
C VAL A 328 -5.23 19.73 -15.89
N MET A 329 -5.06 19.35 -17.17
CA MET A 329 -6.14 19.46 -18.17
C MET A 329 -7.35 18.58 -17.80
N ASP A 330 -7.12 17.34 -17.32
CA ASP A 330 -8.21 16.48 -16.85
C ASP A 330 -8.89 17.04 -15.60
N PHE A 331 -8.14 17.68 -14.69
CA PHE A 331 -8.71 18.43 -13.57
C PHE A 331 -9.61 19.59 -14.04
N LEU A 332 -9.14 20.43 -14.97
CA LEU A 332 -9.95 21.53 -15.52
C LEU A 332 -11.21 21.03 -16.21
N LEU A 333 -11.11 19.95 -17.01
CA LEU A 333 -12.26 19.35 -17.69
C LEU A 333 -13.25 18.73 -16.69
N SER A 334 -12.82 18.34 -15.49
CA SER A 334 -13.74 17.88 -14.43
C SER A 334 -14.66 19.00 -13.90
N LEU A 335 -14.26 20.27 -14.06
CA LEU A 335 -15.04 21.46 -13.69
C LEU A 335 -16.03 21.91 -14.78
N SER A 336 -16.00 21.26 -15.95
CA SER A 336 -16.91 21.57 -17.06
C SER A 336 -18.36 21.23 -16.71
N ALA A 337 -19.31 21.95 -17.31
CA ALA A 337 -20.75 21.73 -17.10
C ALA A 337 -21.16 20.26 -17.32
N LYS A 338 -20.66 19.65 -18.40
CA LYS A 338 -20.95 18.26 -18.79
C LYS A 338 -20.36 17.24 -17.81
N ALA A 339 -19.20 17.53 -17.21
CA ALA A 339 -18.61 16.64 -16.22
C ALA A 339 -19.40 16.70 -14.90
N LYS A 340 -19.80 17.90 -14.47
CA LYS A 340 -20.61 18.11 -13.27
C LYS A 340 -22.01 17.49 -13.36
N GLU A 341 -22.67 17.59 -14.50
CA GLU A 341 -23.98 16.94 -14.73
C GLU A 341 -23.91 15.41 -14.58
N LYS A 342 -22.81 14.79 -15.02
CA LYS A 342 -22.60 13.34 -14.85
C LYS A 342 -22.38 12.96 -13.38
N LEU A 343 -21.82 13.86 -12.58
CA LEU A 343 -21.53 13.65 -11.16
C LEU A 343 -22.76 13.92 -10.28
N SER A 344 -23.66 14.82 -10.68
CA SER A 344 -24.90 15.12 -9.95
C SER A 344 -25.90 13.94 -9.86
N THR A 345 -25.65 12.85 -10.60
CA THR A 345 -26.44 11.62 -10.55
C THR A 345 -26.01 10.67 -9.41
N ALA A 346 -24.93 10.99 -8.69
CA ALA A 346 -24.46 10.17 -7.58
C ALA A 346 -25.43 10.15 -6.38
N ARG A 347 -25.48 9.05 -5.63
CA ARG A 347 -26.34 8.91 -4.44
C ARG A 347 -25.78 9.60 -3.20
N ALA A 348 -24.47 9.83 -3.16
CA ALA A 348 -23.77 10.42 -2.04
C ALA A 348 -22.71 11.39 -2.58
N HIS A 349 -22.62 12.57 -1.97
CA HIS A 349 -21.74 13.64 -2.44
C HIS A 349 -20.75 14.04 -1.35
N ASN A 350 -19.46 13.97 -1.67
CA ASN A 350 -18.41 14.60 -0.90
C ASN A 350 -18.18 16.03 -1.41
N LYS A 351 -18.77 17.00 -0.71
CA LYS A 351 -18.70 18.43 -1.06
C LYS A 351 -17.27 18.99 -1.09
N ALA A 352 -16.33 18.39 -0.37
CA ALA A 352 -14.95 18.89 -0.29
C ALA A 352 -14.15 18.70 -1.60
N VAL A 353 -14.55 17.74 -2.45
CA VAL A 353 -13.83 17.35 -3.67
C VAL A 353 -14.62 17.67 -4.94
N GLU A 354 -15.92 17.96 -4.82
CA GLU A 354 -16.83 18.21 -5.94
C GLU A 354 -16.71 19.64 -6.52
N TYR A 355 -16.09 20.57 -5.78
CA TYR A 355 -15.89 21.98 -6.17
C TYR A 355 -17.15 22.60 -6.80
N LEU A 356 -18.32 22.41 -6.17
CA LEU A 356 -19.64 22.75 -6.72
C LEU A 356 -19.72 24.19 -7.23
N ASP A 357 -19.09 25.13 -6.54
CA ASP A 357 -19.14 26.57 -6.83
C ASP A 357 -18.25 27.01 -8.01
N GLN A 358 -17.33 26.16 -8.49
CA GLN A 358 -16.35 26.51 -9.52
C GLN A 358 -16.73 25.91 -10.88
N LYS A 359 -17.20 26.72 -11.83
CA LYS A 359 -17.59 26.24 -13.16
C LYS A 359 -16.65 26.83 -14.21
N LEU A 360 -16.10 25.96 -15.05
CA LEU A 360 -15.28 26.40 -16.18
C LEU A 360 -16.18 26.96 -17.30
N ASN A 361 -15.78 28.09 -17.90
CA ASN A 361 -16.46 28.69 -19.04
C ASN A 361 -16.40 27.78 -20.28
N GLU A 362 -17.30 27.98 -21.24
CA GLU A 362 -17.36 27.13 -22.44
C GLU A 362 -16.11 27.28 -23.32
N ASP A 363 -15.59 28.49 -23.46
CA ASP A 363 -14.39 28.75 -24.27
C ASP A 363 -13.13 28.16 -23.63
N ASP A 364 -13.02 28.24 -22.31
CA ASP A 364 -11.93 27.62 -21.55
C ASP A 364 -12.01 26.08 -21.60
N THR A 365 -13.23 25.53 -21.65
CA THR A 365 -13.46 24.09 -21.82
C THR A 365 -13.02 23.62 -23.20
N LYS A 366 -13.32 24.39 -24.27
CA LYS A 366 -12.85 24.11 -25.62
C LYS A 366 -11.31 24.17 -25.68
N TRP A 367 -10.72 25.23 -25.14
CA TRP A 367 -9.27 25.38 -25.06
C TRP A 367 -8.61 24.21 -24.34
N ALA A 368 -9.10 23.80 -23.16
CA ALA A 368 -8.53 22.68 -22.41
C ALA A 368 -8.66 21.35 -23.19
N THR A 369 -9.74 21.16 -23.93
CA THR A 369 -9.95 19.99 -24.78
C THR A 369 -8.96 19.94 -25.94
N ASP A 370 -8.76 21.07 -26.63
CA ASP A 370 -7.85 21.17 -27.77
C ASP A 370 -6.38 21.11 -27.32
N MET A 371 -6.04 21.73 -26.19
CA MET A 371 -4.71 21.62 -25.58
C MET A 371 -4.40 20.17 -25.17
N LYS A 372 -5.37 19.47 -24.56
CA LYS A 372 -5.23 18.04 -24.25
C LYS A 372 -4.99 17.20 -25.51
N ARG A 373 -5.71 17.47 -26.61
CA ARG A 373 -5.52 16.79 -27.89
C ARG A 373 -4.12 17.06 -28.46
N SER A 374 -3.69 18.32 -28.44
CA SER A 374 -2.35 18.75 -28.87
C SER A 374 -1.23 18.04 -28.13
N ILE A 375 -1.34 17.91 -26.80
CA ILE A 375 -0.38 17.17 -25.97
C ILE A 375 -0.41 15.67 -26.28
N ALA A 376 -1.60 15.08 -26.45
CA ALA A 376 -1.75 13.67 -26.80
C ALA A 376 -1.08 13.34 -28.14
N ASP A 377 -1.30 14.18 -29.15
CA ASP A 377 -0.72 13.99 -30.47
C ASP A 377 0.79 14.18 -30.46
N TYR A 378 1.33 15.07 -29.62
CA TYR A 378 2.78 15.18 -29.39
C TYR A 378 3.35 13.91 -28.75
N LEU A 379 2.72 13.38 -27.71
CA LEU A 379 3.19 12.18 -27.00
C LEU A 379 3.13 10.90 -27.84
N ARG A 380 2.20 10.84 -28.80
CA ARG A 380 2.10 9.72 -29.76
C ARG A 380 3.23 9.70 -30.78
N GLN A 381 3.92 10.83 -30.99
CA GLN A 381 5.00 10.91 -31.97
C GLN A 381 6.29 10.26 -31.43
N GLY A 382 6.99 9.53 -32.30
CA GLY A 382 8.21 8.77 -31.97
C GLY A 382 8.00 7.26 -31.84
N PHE A 383 9.11 6.51 -31.81
CA PHE A 383 9.12 5.04 -31.89
C PHE A 383 8.34 4.34 -30.76
N GLU A 384 8.41 4.85 -29.53
CA GLU A 384 7.68 4.33 -28.36
C GLU A 384 6.45 5.18 -27.96
N GLY A 385 6.15 6.24 -28.71
CA GLY A 385 5.12 7.23 -28.36
C GLY A 385 3.72 6.64 -28.14
N PRO A 386 3.19 5.81 -29.06
CA PRO A 386 1.85 5.25 -28.91
C PRO A 386 1.70 4.33 -27.69
N TYR A 387 2.72 3.53 -27.37
CA TYR A 387 2.73 2.66 -26.19
C TYR A 387 2.77 3.47 -24.90
N PHE A 388 3.63 4.49 -24.84
CA PHE A 388 3.71 5.41 -23.70
C PHE A 388 2.38 6.15 -23.47
N PHE A 389 1.79 6.70 -24.55
CA PHE A 389 0.51 7.39 -24.45
C PHE A 389 -0.61 6.47 -23.96
N ARG A 390 -0.68 5.21 -24.42
CA ARG A 390 -1.66 4.23 -23.95
C ARG A 390 -1.52 3.96 -22.44
N MET A 391 -0.29 3.86 -21.95
CA MET A 391 -0.02 3.71 -20.51
C MET A 391 -0.52 4.94 -19.73
N VAL A 392 -0.19 6.15 -20.19
CA VAL A 392 -0.65 7.41 -19.57
C VAL A 392 -2.17 7.49 -19.57
N GLU A 393 -2.83 7.16 -20.68
CA GLU A 393 -4.30 7.16 -20.80
C GLU A 393 -4.95 6.18 -19.81
N THR A 394 -4.35 5.00 -19.62
CA THR A 394 -4.82 4.01 -18.63
C THR A 394 -4.71 4.57 -17.21
N VAL A 395 -3.60 5.24 -16.88
CA VAL A 395 -3.40 5.88 -15.58
C VAL A 395 -4.42 7.00 -15.35
N LEU A 396 -4.62 7.89 -16.32
CA LEU A 396 -5.61 8.98 -16.24
C LEU A 396 -7.04 8.45 -16.14
N SER A 397 -7.38 7.36 -16.84
CA SER A 397 -8.68 6.71 -16.70
C SER A 397 -8.88 6.13 -15.29
N ARG A 398 -7.85 5.54 -14.70
CA ARG A 398 -7.91 5.02 -13.33
C ARG A 398 -8.05 6.15 -12.32
N ASP A 399 -7.34 7.26 -12.53
CA ASP A 399 -7.44 8.46 -11.69
C ASP A 399 -8.86 9.06 -11.70
N LYS A 400 -9.50 9.16 -12.87
CA LYS A 400 -10.91 9.57 -12.97
C LYS A 400 -11.86 8.68 -12.18
N ASN A 401 -11.66 7.36 -12.23
CA ASN A 401 -12.46 6.42 -11.46
C ASN A 401 -12.21 6.59 -9.95
N TRP A 402 -10.97 6.86 -9.55
CA TRP A 402 -10.62 7.14 -8.15
C TRP A 402 -11.27 8.42 -7.63
N VAL A 403 -11.21 9.50 -8.41
CA VAL A 403 -11.88 10.77 -8.09
C VAL A 403 -13.40 10.55 -7.95
N ARG A 404 -14.01 9.81 -8.87
CA ARG A 404 -15.44 9.46 -8.79
C ARG A 404 -15.77 8.67 -7.52
N TRP A 405 -15.01 7.62 -7.24
CA TRP A 405 -15.18 6.81 -6.03
C TRP A 405 -15.10 7.66 -4.76
N LYS A 406 -14.20 8.65 -4.75
CA LYS A 406 -14.05 9.60 -3.65
C LYS A 406 -15.21 10.59 -3.51
N ILE A 407 -15.74 11.09 -4.64
CA ILE A 407 -16.94 11.93 -4.67
C ILE A 407 -18.15 11.16 -4.12
N GLU A 408 -18.23 9.86 -4.42
CA GLU A 408 -19.26 8.94 -3.92
C GLU A 408 -19.07 8.54 -2.43
N ASN A 409 -18.27 9.28 -1.66
CA ASN A 409 -17.95 9.06 -0.24
C ASN A 409 -17.20 7.74 0.05
N CYS A 410 -16.37 7.28 -0.89
CA CYS A 410 -15.48 6.13 -0.71
C CYS A 410 -16.22 4.86 -0.27
N PRO A 411 -17.12 4.30 -1.10
CA PRO A 411 -17.79 3.04 -0.75
C PRO A 411 -16.77 1.91 -0.54
N PRO A 412 -17.05 0.94 0.36
CA PRO A 412 -16.10 -0.13 0.65
C PRO A 412 -15.69 -0.90 -0.62
N MET A 413 -14.38 -1.07 -0.83
CA MET A 413 -13.85 -1.82 -2.00
C MET A 413 -13.96 -3.33 -1.82
N GLY A 414 -14.01 -3.81 -0.57
CA GLY A 414 -14.12 -5.23 -0.25
C GLY A 414 -15.55 -5.72 -0.34
N LEU A 415 -15.75 -6.84 -1.03
CA LEU A 415 -16.96 -7.64 -0.85
C LEU A 415 -16.89 -8.35 0.50
N PRO A 416 -18.03 -8.53 1.20
CA PRO A 416 -18.04 -9.32 2.42
C PRO A 416 -17.55 -10.75 2.12
N PRO A 417 -16.88 -11.40 3.07
CA PRO A 417 -16.47 -12.79 2.90
C PRO A 417 -17.69 -13.66 2.57
N VAL A 418 -17.53 -14.58 1.63
CA VAL A 418 -18.57 -15.55 1.28
C VAL A 418 -18.86 -16.40 2.51
N SER A 419 -20.13 -16.52 2.89
CA SER A 419 -20.50 -17.35 4.04
C SER A 419 -20.18 -18.82 3.77
N ALA A 420 -19.83 -19.56 4.83
CA ALA A 420 -19.53 -20.99 4.74
C ALA A 420 -20.70 -21.80 4.16
N ASP A 421 -21.93 -21.35 4.41
CA ASP A 421 -23.15 -21.96 3.89
C ASP A 421 -23.26 -21.79 2.37
N LEU A 422 -23.06 -20.56 1.87
CA LEU A 422 -23.08 -20.28 0.43
C LEU A 422 -21.96 -21.03 -0.31
N PHE A 423 -20.77 -21.12 0.30
CA PHE A 423 -19.68 -21.90 -0.27
C PHE A 423 -20.02 -23.40 -0.34
N SER A 424 -20.65 -23.93 0.71
CA SER A 424 -21.07 -25.34 0.78
C SER A 424 -22.16 -25.65 -0.23
N GLU A 425 -23.15 -24.76 -0.38
CA GLU A 425 -24.22 -24.87 -1.38
C GLU A 425 -23.67 -24.79 -2.81
N ALA A 426 -22.78 -23.85 -3.09
CA ALA A 426 -22.11 -23.74 -4.39
C ALA A 426 -21.32 -25.00 -4.71
N LYS A 427 -20.58 -25.55 -3.74
CA LYS A 427 -19.84 -26.82 -3.90
C LYS A 427 -20.77 -27.99 -4.20
N GLN A 428 -21.90 -28.11 -3.50
CA GLN A 428 -22.91 -29.13 -3.77
C GLN A 428 -23.53 -28.97 -5.17
N THR A 429 -23.79 -27.73 -5.58
CA THR A 429 -24.35 -27.42 -6.90
C THR A 429 -23.38 -27.80 -8.01
N VAL A 430 -22.09 -27.45 -7.85
CA VAL A 430 -21.03 -27.86 -8.79
C VAL A 430 -20.91 -29.39 -8.85
N GLN A 431 -20.95 -30.09 -7.72
CA GLN A 431 -20.93 -31.55 -7.69
C GLN A 431 -22.12 -32.17 -8.44
N ARG A 432 -23.33 -31.65 -8.23
CA ARG A 432 -24.53 -32.12 -8.96
C ARG A 432 -24.46 -31.84 -10.46
N THR A 433 -23.81 -30.76 -10.86
CA THR A 433 -23.73 -30.35 -12.27
C THR A 433 -22.57 -31.04 -13.01
N ALA A 434 -21.46 -31.31 -12.31
CA ALA A 434 -20.27 -31.97 -12.85
C ALA A 434 -20.37 -33.50 -12.88
N THR A 435 -21.34 -34.08 -12.15
CA THR A 435 -21.65 -35.51 -12.29
C THR A 435 -22.38 -35.73 -13.61
N ASN A 436 -21.66 -36.30 -14.59
CA ASN A 436 -22.25 -36.70 -15.86
C ASN A 436 -23.51 -37.52 -15.59
N LYS A 437 -24.67 -37.04 -16.06
CA LYS A 437 -25.90 -37.85 -16.09
C LYS A 437 -25.53 -39.15 -16.78
N ARG A 438 -25.56 -40.28 -16.05
CA ARG A 438 -25.35 -41.61 -16.63
C ARG A 438 -26.25 -41.71 -17.86
N LEU A 439 -25.64 -41.74 -19.04
CA LEU A 439 -26.36 -42.00 -20.28
C LEU A 439 -27.07 -43.34 -20.07
N ARG A 440 -28.39 -43.35 -20.29
CA ARG A 440 -29.12 -44.61 -20.21
C ARG A 440 -28.50 -45.55 -21.25
N PRO A 441 -28.19 -46.81 -20.90
CA PRO A 441 -27.61 -47.75 -21.85
C PRO A 441 -28.50 -47.97 -23.08
N ILE A 442 -29.80 -47.67 -22.96
CA ILE A 442 -30.76 -47.72 -24.06
C ILE A 442 -31.51 -46.36 -24.08
N PRO A 443 -31.40 -45.58 -25.17
CA PRO A 443 -32.22 -44.39 -25.37
C PRO A 443 -33.71 -44.76 -25.37
N MET A 444 -34.52 -43.97 -24.67
CA MET A 444 -35.98 -44.16 -24.63
C MET A 444 -36.56 -44.19 -26.04
N GLY A 445 -37.24 -45.27 -26.42
CA GLY A 445 -37.82 -45.45 -27.75
C GLY A 445 -36.93 -46.20 -28.76
N SER A 446 -35.72 -46.63 -28.38
CA SER A 446 -34.91 -47.51 -29.22
C SER A 446 -35.16 -48.99 -28.92
N LEU A 447 -35.22 -49.81 -29.97
CA LEU A 447 -35.36 -51.26 -29.88
C LEU A 447 -34.05 -51.90 -29.40
N ASN A 448 -34.14 -52.91 -28.54
CA ASN A 448 -32.98 -53.61 -28.02
C ASN A 448 -32.36 -54.51 -29.11
N LEU A 449 -31.23 -54.08 -29.67
CA LEU A 449 -30.50 -54.79 -30.72
C LEU A 449 -29.48 -55.81 -30.18
N GLY A 450 -29.57 -56.19 -28.90
CA GLY A 450 -28.70 -57.21 -28.29
C GLY A 450 -28.71 -58.55 -29.01
N PHE A 451 -29.78 -58.86 -29.75
CA PHE A 451 -29.89 -60.08 -30.58
C PHE A 451 -28.90 -60.12 -31.76
N LEU A 452 -28.37 -58.96 -32.20
CA LEU A 452 -27.36 -58.89 -33.27
C LEU A 452 -25.94 -59.18 -32.76
N SER A 453 -25.74 -59.23 -31.43
CA SER A 453 -24.45 -59.63 -30.87
C SER A 453 -24.25 -61.14 -31.09
N SER A 454 -23.42 -61.46 -32.07
CA SER A 454 -23.16 -62.81 -32.54
C SER A 454 -22.34 -63.60 -31.51
N ALA A 455 -23.00 -64.11 -30.47
CA ALA A 455 -22.40 -65.03 -29.49
C ALA A 455 -23.10 -66.39 -29.41
N GLU A 456 -24.10 -66.65 -30.26
CA GLU A 456 -24.69 -67.98 -30.47
C GLU A 456 -24.33 -68.50 -31.86
N ASN A 457 -23.07 -68.89 -32.05
CA ASN A 457 -22.74 -69.82 -33.12
C ASN A 457 -21.50 -70.64 -32.77
N ARG A 458 -21.62 -71.58 -31.83
CA ARG A 458 -20.78 -72.78 -31.76
C ARG A 458 -21.62 -74.00 -31.35
N PRO A 459 -21.50 -75.14 -32.06
CA PRO A 459 -22.32 -76.33 -31.84
C PRO A 459 -21.82 -77.17 -30.64
N ALA A 460 -22.74 -77.98 -30.13
CA ALA A 460 -22.61 -78.87 -28.99
C ALA A 460 -21.48 -79.91 -29.12
N THR A 461 -20.79 -80.18 -28.00
CA THR A 461 -20.21 -81.50 -27.69
C THR A 461 -20.30 -81.75 -26.18
N ASN A 462 -21.09 -82.78 -25.81
CA ASN A 462 -21.03 -83.71 -24.66
C ASN A 462 -20.49 -83.18 -23.31
N GLY A 463 -21.14 -83.32 -22.16
CA GLY A 463 -22.27 -84.13 -21.74
C GLY A 463 -22.04 -84.51 -20.27
N ASP A 464 -22.97 -84.19 -19.36
CA ASP A 464 -23.24 -85.01 -18.17
C ASP A 464 -24.64 -84.67 -17.65
N HIS A 465 -25.58 -85.58 -17.90
CA HIS A 465 -26.90 -85.58 -17.31
C HIS A 465 -26.83 -86.30 -15.96
N ARG A 466 -27.08 -85.59 -14.86
CA ARG A 466 -27.52 -86.14 -13.56
C ARG A 466 -27.83 -84.94 -12.65
N GLY A 467 -29.03 -84.67 -12.17
CA GLY A 467 -30.36 -85.24 -12.37
C GLY A 467 -31.33 -84.34 -11.59
N GLU A 468 -32.39 -83.88 -12.24
CA GLU A 468 -33.62 -83.54 -11.52
C GLU A 468 -34.27 -84.85 -11.10
N TRP A 469 -34.76 -84.97 -9.87
CA TRP A 469 -36.00 -85.66 -9.50
C TRP A 469 -36.14 -85.64 -7.96
N LYS A 470 -37.32 -85.18 -7.53
CA LYS A 470 -37.98 -85.32 -6.21
C LYS A 470 -37.76 -84.17 -5.22
N GLU A 471 -38.67 -83.20 -5.12
CA GLU A 471 -40.09 -83.30 -4.72
C GLU A 471 -40.26 -83.59 -3.23
N GLY A 472 -41.07 -82.74 -2.59
CA GLY A 472 -41.93 -83.17 -1.50
C GLY A 472 -41.37 -82.98 -0.10
N MET A 473 -41.77 -81.87 0.53
CA MET A 473 -42.40 -81.87 1.85
C MET A 473 -42.17 -83.13 2.70
N ARG A 474 -41.39 -82.96 3.77
CA ARG A 474 -41.81 -83.32 5.13
C ARG A 474 -40.76 -82.81 6.11
N GLU A 475 -41.11 -81.83 6.93
CA GLU A 475 -41.79 -82.04 8.21
C GLU A 475 -40.77 -82.40 9.32
N ARG A 476 -40.59 -81.43 10.22
CA ARG A 476 -40.30 -81.55 11.66
C ARG A 476 -39.07 -82.36 12.15
N ARG A 477 -38.49 -81.76 13.20
CA ARG A 477 -37.51 -82.27 14.19
C ARG A 477 -36.06 -82.07 13.71
N ARG A 478 -35.23 -81.27 14.37
CA ARG A 478 -35.15 -80.85 15.78
C ARG A 478 -34.72 -79.40 15.91
#